data_AF-A0A1H5QY88-F1
#
_entry.id   AF-A0A1H5QY88-F1
#
_cell.length_a   1.000
_cell.length_b   1.000
_cell.length_c   1.000
_cell.angle_alpha   90.00
_cell.angle_beta   90.00
_cell.angle_gamma   90.00
#
_symmetry.space_group_name_H-M   'P 1'
#
loop_
_entity.id
_entity.type
_entity.pdbx_description
1 polymer ?
#
loop_
_entity_poly.entity_id
_entity_poly.type
_entity_poly.pdbx_seq_one_letter_code
_entity_poly.pdbx_strand_id
1 'polypeptide(L)'
;MTTGPVYDPNGTRRAPLRPVSRPAGSYGDGSGAGAGFQYDEATLHELVREWQELADEFRADFAQAEALVRAKGPGLEYASGNNAELIRASGKSLSSTLQERARYCESMVAKYVAALGKYAAAEEAHVTEIGNTTKGTL
;
A
#
# COMPACT_ATOMS: atom_id res chain seq x y z
N MET A 1 -16.54 -24.76 4.38
CA MET A 1 -17.53 -23.97 3.63
C MET A 1 -17.70 -22.64 4.33
N THR A 2 -17.14 -21.56 3.82
CA THR A 2 -17.24 -20.21 4.41
C THR A 2 -17.98 -19.30 3.44
N THR A 3 -19.30 -19.31 3.54
CA THR A 3 -20.19 -18.29 2.98
C THR A 3 -20.23 -17.11 3.94
N GLY A 4 -19.59 -16.00 3.58
CA GLY A 4 -19.83 -14.72 4.24
C GLY A 4 -21.03 -14.02 3.59
N PRO A 5 -22.02 -13.50 4.33
CA PRO A 5 -23.16 -12.86 3.70
C PRO A 5 -22.97 -11.35 3.50
N VAL A 6 -23.55 -10.93 2.37
CA VAL A 6 -23.71 -9.60 1.79
C VAL A 6 -25.00 -8.97 2.33
N TYR A 7 -25.04 -7.65 2.48
CA TYR A 7 -26.31 -6.91 2.39
C TYR A 7 -26.16 -5.74 1.40
N ASP A 8 -26.90 -5.84 0.30
CA ASP A 8 -27.08 -4.85 -0.76
C ASP A 8 -28.58 -4.52 -0.79
N PRO A 9 -28.99 -3.32 -0.35
CA PRO A 9 -30.41 -3.07 -0.18
C PRO A 9 -31.17 -2.89 -1.49
N ASN A 10 -30.54 -2.67 -2.67
CA ASN A 10 -31.26 -2.56 -3.95
C ASN A 10 -30.42 -2.57 -5.26
N GLY A 11 -29.27 -3.25 -5.29
CA GLY A 11 -28.81 -3.91 -6.50
C GLY A 11 -27.86 -3.12 -7.39
N THR A 12 -26.57 -3.35 -7.22
CA THR A 12 -25.59 -3.49 -8.31
C THR A 12 -24.30 -3.98 -7.68
N ARG A 13 -23.96 -5.25 -7.84
CA ARG A 13 -22.69 -5.82 -7.37
C ARG A 13 -21.54 -4.88 -7.75
N ARG A 14 -20.95 -4.18 -6.78
CA ARG A 14 -19.61 -3.62 -6.97
C ARG A 14 -18.70 -4.82 -7.14
N ALA A 15 -17.98 -4.88 -8.26
CA ALA A 15 -17.00 -5.91 -8.55
C ALA A 15 -16.13 -6.18 -7.31
N PRO A 16 -15.66 -7.43 -7.08
CA PRO A 16 -14.74 -7.68 -5.98
C PRO A 16 -13.62 -6.64 -6.08
N LEU A 17 -13.33 -5.97 -4.95
CA LEU A 17 -12.19 -5.05 -4.85
C LEU A 17 -10.99 -5.83 -5.39
N ARG A 18 -10.54 -5.49 -6.60
CA ARG A 18 -9.37 -6.16 -7.18
C ARG A 18 -8.23 -5.82 -6.22
N PRO A 19 -7.44 -6.82 -5.76
CA PRO A 19 -6.24 -6.53 -5.00
C PRO A 19 -5.39 -5.57 -5.85
N VAL A 20 -5.12 -4.38 -5.29
CA VAL A 20 -4.28 -3.35 -5.93
C VAL A 20 -2.84 -3.83 -6.01
N SER A 21 -2.45 -4.73 -5.11
CA SER A 21 -1.14 -5.36 -5.03
C SER A 21 -1.22 -6.85 -5.38
N ARG A 22 -0.17 -7.35 -6.06
CA ARG A 22 -0.05 -8.78 -6.37
C ARG A 22 0.15 -9.60 -5.09
N PRO A 23 -0.20 -10.91 -5.10
CA PRO A 23 0.07 -11.77 -3.96
C PRO A 23 1.57 -11.80 -3.63
N ALA A 24 1.90 -11.80 -2.33
CA ALA A 24 3.27 -12.02 -1.88
C ALA A 24 3.84 -13.32 -2.48
N GLY A 25 5.03 -13.24 -3.10
CA GLY A 25 5.65 -14.35 -3.85
C GLY A 25 5.39 -14.34 -5.36
N SER A 26 4.61 -13.39 -5.89
CA SER A 26 4.43 -13.19 -7.34
C SER A 26 5.56 -12.39 -8.01
N TYR A 27 6.48 -11.84 -7.23
CA TYR A 27 7.58 -11.02 -7.73
C TYR A 27 8.84 -11.89 -7.76
N GLY A 28 9.16 -12.44 -8.94
CA GLY A 28 10.34 -13.28 -9.16
C GLY A 28 10.15 -14.22 -10.34
N ASP A 29 10.99 -14.08 -11.35
CA ASP A 29 11.29 -15.16 -12.31
C ASP A 29 11.99 -16.28 -11.54
N GLY A 30 11.42 -17.49 -11.59
CA GLY A 30 11.89 -18.67 -10.87
C GLY A 30 13.22 -19.26 -11.36
N SER A 31 14.21 -18.45 -11.76
CA SER A 31 15.55 -18.93 -12.08
C SER A 31 16.41 -19.01 -10.80
N GLY A 32 16.41 -20.19 -10.17
CA GLY A 32 17.11 -20.43 -8.92
C GLY A 32 18.65 -20.41 -9.02
N ALA A 33 19.30 -19.93 -7.96
CA ALA A 33 20.45 -20.54 -7.29
C ALA A 33 20.97 -19.60 -6.18
N GLY A 34 20.85 -20.02 -4.90
CA GLY A 34 21.49 -19.34 -3.76
C GLY A 34 20.49 -18.74 -2.77
N ALA A 35 20.75 -18.93 -1.48
CA ALA A 35 19.88 -18.60 -0.37
C ALA A 35 19.47 -17.11 -0.33
N GLY A 36 18.19 -16.83 -0.54
CA GLY A 36 17.58 -15.52 -0.31
C GLY A 36 16.64 -15.13 -1.44
N PHE A 37 15.41 -14.74 -1.13
CA PHE A 37 14.57 -14.02 -2.08
C PHE A 37 15.28 -12.69 -2.40
N GLN A 38 15.96 -12.62 -3.53
CA GLN A 38 16.55 -11.39 -4.02
C GLN A 38 15.59 -10.78 -5.03
N TYR A 39 14.97 -9.65 -4.67
CA TYR A 39 14.27 -8.82 -5.64
C TYR A 39 15.31 -8.09 -6.49
N ASP A 40 15.17 -8.18 -7.81
CA ASP A 40 15.93 -7.36 -8.74
C ASP A 40 15.50 -5.88 -8.66
N GLU A 41 16.32 -4.99 -9.23
CA GLU A 41 16.09 -3.54 -9.19
C GLU A 41 14.74 -3.15 -9.82
N ALA A 42 14.37 -3.80 -10.94
CA ALA A 42 13.11 -3.55 -11.63
C ALA A 42 11.91 -3.88 -10.74
N THR A 43 11.99 -4.98 -10.01
CA THR A 43 10.99 -5.42 -9.02
C THR A 43 10.90 -4.44 -7.87
N LEU A 44 12.03 -3.92 -7.38
CA LEU A 44 12.02 -2.91 -6.32
C LEU A 44 11.37 -1.60 -6.78
N HIS A 45 11.60 -1.17 -8.03
CA HIS A 45 10.90 -0.02 -8.62
C HIS A 45 9.40 -0.26 -8.76
N GLU A 46 8.98 -1.45 -9.20
CA GLU A 46 7.56 -1.83 -9.26
C GLU A 46 6.92 -1.79 -7.86
N LEU A 47 7.57 -2.37 -6.86
CA LEU A 47 7.09 -2.34 -5.48
C LEU A 47 6.99 -0.91 -4.93
N VAL A 48 7.98 -0.04 -5.18
CA VAL A 48 7.90 1.38 -4.79
C VAL A 48 6.66 2.05 -5.38
N ARG A 49 6.39 1.84 -6.67
CA ARG A 49 5.24 2.41 -7.35
C ARG A 49 3.92 1.90 -6.74
N GLU A 50 3.77 0.60 -6.60
CA GLU A 50 2.53 -0.01 -6.09
C GLU A 50 2.23 0.41 -4.64
N TRP A 51 3.25 0.47 -3.77
CA TRP A 51 3.06 0.94 -2.40
C TRP A 51 2.73 2.44 -2.34
N GLN A 52 3.27 3.24 -3.25
CA GLN A 52 2.94 4.66 -3.37
C GLN A 52 1.50 4.86 -3.83
N GLU A 53 1.07 4.13 -4.88
CA GLU A 53 -0.31 4.15 -5.38
C GLU A 53 -1.31 3.76 -4.27
N LEU A 54 -1.01 2.69 -3.52
CA LEU A 54 -1.86 2.26 -2.40
C LEU A 54 -1.92 3.30 -1.25
N ALA A 55 -0.81 3.99 -0.96
CA ALA A 55 -0.80 5.06 0.03
C ALA A 55 -1.72 6.22 -0.41
N ASP A 56 -1.71 6.56 -1.69
CA ASP A 56 -2.52 7.63 -2.27
C ASP A 56 -4.01 7.27 -2.28
N GLU A 57 -4.36 6.00 -2.53
CA GLU A 57 -5.73 5.51 -2.38
C GLU A 57 -6.24 5.64 -0.93
N PHE A 58 -5.45 5.23 0.07
CA PHE A 58 -5.87 5.41 1.48
C PHE A 58 -6.05 6.88 1.87
N ARG A 59 -5.26 7.80 1.30
CA ARG A 59 -5.44 9.24 1.51
C ARG A 59 -6.70 9.77 0.84
N ALA A 60 -7.02 9.28 -0.36
CA ALA A 60 -8.27 9.63 -1.05
C ALA A 60 -9.49 9.13 -0.26
N ASP A 61 -9.44 7.90 0.23
CA ASP A 61 -10.49 7.31 1.08
C ASP A 61 -10.64 8.08 2.40
N PHE A 62 -9.53 8.53 3.00
CA PHE A 62 -9.56 9.38 4.20
C PHE A 62 -10.33 10.68 3.94
N ALA A 63 -10.07 11.34 2.81
CA ALA A 63 -10.80 12.55 2.43
C ALA A 63 -12.30 12.30 2.21
N GLN A 64 -12.71 11.09 1.82
CA GLN A 64 -14.11 10.72 1.72
C GLN A 64 -14.74 10.37 3.08
N ALA A 65 -14.00 9.67 3.96
CA ALA A 65 -14.46 9.26 5.29
C ALA A 65 -14.83 10.45 6.19
N GLU A 66 -14.23 11.61 5.93
CA GLU A 66 -14.58 12.91 6.53
C GLU A 66 -16.08 13.27 6.43
N ALA A 67 -16.80 12.76 5.41
CA ALA A 67 -18.25 12.93 5.32
C ALA A 67 -18.99 12.24 6.48
N LEU A 68 -18.52 11.07 6.92
CA LEU A 68 -19.10 10.34 8.04
C LEU A 68 -18.83 11.05 9.37
N VAL A 69 -17.64 11.62 9.53
CA VAL A 69 -17.26 12.41 10.72
C VAL A 69 -18.15 13.65 10.89
N ARG A 70 -18.68 14.18 9.79
CA ARG A 70 -19.59 15.33 9.77
C ARG A 70 -21.07 14.96 9.71
N ALA A 71 -21.42 13.68 9.84
CA ALA A 71 -22.80 13.23 9.74
C ALA A 71 -23.72 13.91 10.78
N LYS A 72 -24.90 14.32 10.32
CA LYS A 72 -25.96 14.94 11.12
C LYS A 72 -27.19 14.03 11.14
N GLY A 73 -27.96 14.11 12.22
CA GLY A 73 -29.24 13.42 12.30
C GLY A 73 -30.24 14.04 11.32
N PRO A 74 -31.09 13.23 10.65
CA PRO A 74 -32.09 13.75 9.72
C PRO A 74 -33.27 14.43 10.42
N GLY A 75 -33.47 14.21 11.72
CA GLY A 75 -34.54 14.80 12.53
C GLY A 75 -34.10 15.19 13.94
N LEU A 76 -35.05 15.77 14.70
CA LEU A 76 -34.85 16.25 16.07
C LEU A 76 -35.07 15.15 17.13
N GLU A 77 -35.62 14.02 16.72
CA GLU A 77 -35.86 12.89 17.60
C GLU A 77 -34.56 12.23 18.05
N TYR A 78 -34.61 11.64 19.25
CA TYR A 78 -33.47 10.99 19.89
C TYR A 78 -32.78 9.95 18.99
N ALA A 79 -33.55 9.16 18.24
CA ALA A 79 -33.01 8.14 17.33
C ALA A 79 -32.12 8.74 16.23
N SER A 80 -32.52 9.90 15.68
CA SER A 80 -31.73 10.61 14.67
C SER A 80 -30.39 11.12 15.22
N GLY A 81 -30.41 11.68 16.44
CA GLY A 81 -29.20 12.14 17.13
C GLY A 81 -28.23 10.99 17.42
N ASN A 82 -28.72 9.91 18.03
CA ASN A 82 -27.91 8.74 18.38
C ASN A 82 -27.31 8.05 17.16
N ASN A 83 -28.10 7.86 16.09
CA ASN A 83 -27.58 7.24 14.88
C ASN A 83 -26.47 8.09 14.25
N ALA A 84 -26.65 9.42 14.22
CA ALA A 84 -25.61 10.31 13.73
C ALA A 84 -24.35 10.27 14.61
N GLU A 85 -24.50 10.13 15.93
CA GLU A 85 -23.35 9.95 16.84
C GLU A 85 -22.57 8.67 16.55
N LEU A 86 -23.27 7.54 16.37
CA LEU A 86 -22.64 6.27 16.01
C LEU A 86 -21.92 6.38 14.66
N ILE A 87 -22.55 7.00 13.66
CA ILE A 87 -21.91 7.22 12.34
C ILE A 87 -20.65 8.06 12.47
N ARG A 88 -20.67 9.15 13.26
CA ARG A 88 -19.48 9.97 13.51
C ARG A 88 -18.39 9.20 14.22
N ALA A 89 -18.73 8.35 15.20
CA ALA A 89 -17.77 7.51 15.90
C ALA A 89 -17.12 6.50 14.96
N SER A 90 -17.91 5.82 14.11
CA SER A 90 -17.39 4.94 13.07
C SER A 90 -16.51 5.69 12.07
N GLY A 91 -16.92 6.89 11.64
CA GLY A 91 -16.14 7.75 10.74
C GLY A 91 -14.77 8.11 11.31
N LYS A 92 -14.69 8.45 12.61
CA LYS A 92 -13.43 8.73 13.30
C LYS A 92 -12.52 7.50 13.36
N SER A 93 -13.08 6.33 13.68
CA SER A 93 -12.33 5.07 13.71
C SER A 93 -11.77 4.73 12.33
N LEU A 94 -12.59 4.79 11.29
CA LEU A 94 -12.18 4.58 9.90
C LEU A 94 -11.06 5.55 9.50
N SER A 95 -11.22 6.84 9.84
CA SER A 95 -10.24 7.89 9.52
C SER A 95 -8.89 7.65 10.19
N SER A 96 -8.86 7.12 11.43
CA SER A 96 -7.60 6.73 12.09
C SER A 96 -6.94 5.58 11.35
N THR A 97 -7.70 4.53 11.04
CA THR A 97 -7.18 3.36 10.34
C THR A 97 -6.63 3.71 8.96
N LEU A 98 -7.33 4.53 8.17
CA LEU A 98 -6.87 4.93 6.84
C LEU A 98 -5.54 5.69 6.89
N GLN A 99 -5.38 6.59 7.86
CA GLN A 99 -4.09 7.28 8.08
C GLN A 99 -2.97 6.33 8.51
N GLU A 100 -3.24 5.40 9.42
CA GLU A 100 -2.26 4.39 9.85
C GLU A 100 -1.82 3.52 8.66
N ARG A 101 -2.76 3.14 7.78
CA ARG A 101 -2.47 2.36 6.58
C ARG A 101 -1.67 3.14 5.55
N ALA A 102 -1.98 4.41 5.30
CA ALA A 102 -1.19 5.28 4.43
C ALA A 102 0.28 5.39 4.92
N ARG A 103 0.46 5.66 6.23
CA ARG A 103 1.81 5.74 6.85
C ARG A 103 2.57 4.43 6.76
N TYR A 104 1.89 3.30 6.91
CA TYR A 104 2.53 2.00 6.74
C TYR A 104 3.03 1.81 5.30
N CYS A 105 2.23 2.17 4.29
CA CYS A 105 2.64 2.10 2.88
C CYS A 105 3.85 3.00 2.60
N GLU A 106 3.84 4.24 3.10
CA GLU A 106 4.97 5.16 3.02
C GLU A 106 6.25 4.57 3.65
N SER A 107 6.11 3.86 4.78
CA SER A 107 7.24 3.19 5.42
C SER A 107 7.81 2.04 4.57
N MET A 108 6.96 1.37 3.78
CA MET A 108 7.40 0.33 2.85
C MET A 108 8.12 0.95 1.64
N VAL A 109 7.56 2.02 1.06
CA VAL A 109 8.24 2.81 0.01
C VAL A 109 9.64 3.21 0.46
N ALA A 110 9.78 3.78 1.67
CA ALA A 110 11.08 4.19 2.20
C ALA A 110 12.09 3.03 2.30
N LYS A 111 11.64 1.83 2.70
CA LYS A 111 12.51 0.64 2.78
C LYS A 111 12.98 0.19 1.39
N TYR A 112 12.10 0.19 0.39
CA TYR A 112 12.46 -0.23 -0.96
C TYR A 112 13.35 0.80 -1.68
N VAL A 113 13.09 2.10 -1.49
CA VAL A 113 13.98 3.17 -1.96
C VAL A 113 15.38 3.05 -1.32
N ALA A 114 15.45 2.75 -0.03
CA ALA A 114 16.74 2.50 0.63
C ALA A 114 17.45 1.24 0.09
N ALA A 115 16.72 0.22 -0.33
CA ALA A 115 17.29 -0.96 -0.99
C ALA A 115 17.84 -0.61 -2.38
N LEU A 116 17.10 0.14 -3.19
CA LEU A 116 17.54 0.64 -4.50
C LEU A 116 18.83 1.46 -4.40
N GLY A 117 18.93 2.36 -3.40
CA GLY A 117 20.15 3.15 -3.18
C GLY A 117 21.39 2.29 -2.87
N LYS A 118 21.20 1.13 -2.23
CA LYS A 118 22.30 0.17 -1.98
C LYS A 118 22.72 -0.56 -3.25
N TYR A 119 21.78 -0.87 -4.16
CA TYR A 119 22.10 -1.44 -5.47
C TYR A 119 22.95 -0.48 -6.29
N ALA A 120 22.53 0.79 -6.41
CA ALA A 120 23.28 1.80 -7.15
C ALA A 120 24.73 1.98 -6.62
N ALA A 121 24.91 2.01 -5.29
CA ALA A 121 26.23 2.13 -4.69
C ALA A 121 27.12 0.89 -4.92
N ALA A 122 26.53 -0.31 -4.90
CA ALA A 122 27.26 -1.54 -5.19
C ALA A 122 27.73 -1.59 -6.65
N GLU A 123 26.87 -1.19 -7.60
CA GLU A 123 27.24 -1.11 -9.01
C GLU A 123 28.38 -0.12 -9.26
N GLU A 124 28.31 1.07 -8.66
CA GLU A 124 29.37 2.09 -8.80
C GLU A 124 30.73 1.62 -8.23
N ALA A 125 30.70 0.87 -7.13
CA ALA A 125 31.90 0.25 -6.56
C ALA A 125 32.50 -0.80 -7.50
N HIS A 126 31.68 -1.66 -8.11
CA HIS A 126 32.14 -2.67 -9.07
C HIS A 126 32.70 -2.06 -10.36
N VAL A 127 32.08 -1.00 -10.89
CA VAL A 127 32.61 -0.26 -12.05
C VAL A 127 33.99 0.32 -11.74
N THR A 128 34.17 0.87 -10.54
CA THR A 128 35.45 1.42 -10.08
C THR A 128 36.52 0.33 -9.94
N GLU A 129 36.17 -0.84 -9.40
CA GLU A 129 37.08 -1.98 -9.24
C GLU A 129 37.55 -2.54 -10.59
N ILE A 130 36.65 -2.71 -11.56
CA ILE A 130 36.98 -3.16 -12.92
C ILE A 130 37.89 -2.13 -13.61
N GLY A 131 37.56 -0.84 -13.49
CA GLY A 131 38.37 0.24 -14.05
C GLY A 131 39.80 0.29 -13.49
N ASN A 132 39.97 0.00 -12.21
CA ASN A 132 41.30 -0.05 -11.56
C ASN A 132 42.07 -1.32 -11.94
N THR A 133 41.39 -2.47 -12.02
CA THR A 133 42.00 -3.75 -12.40
C THR A 133 42.50 -3.72 -13.85
N THR A 134 41.75 -3.09 -14.75
CA THR A 134 42.10 -2.94 -16.17
C THR A 134 43.28 -1.97 -16.38
N LYS A 135 43.48 -1.00 -15.48
CA LYS A 135 44.63 -0.08 -15.51
C LYS A 135 45.92 -0.69 -14.95
N GLY A 136 45.84 -1.72 -14.12
CA GLY A 136 47.00 -2.39 -13.53
C GLY A 136 47.62 -3.50 -14.38
N THR A 137 47.03 -3.81 -15.55
CA THR A 137 47.45 -4.91 -16.45
C THR A 137 48.03 -4.45 -17.79
N LEU A 138 48.37 -3.16 -17.93
CA LEU A 138 49.12 -2.58 -19.06
C LEU A 138 50.46 -2.01 -18.58
#